data_AF-A0A2E1JBB2-F1
#
_entry.id   AF-A0A2E1JBB2-F1
#
_cell.length_a   1.000
_cell.length_b   1.000
_cell.length_c   1.000
_cell.angle_alpha   90.00
_cell.angle_beta   90.00
_cell.angle_gamma   90.00
#
_symmetry.space_group_name_H-M   'P 1'
#
loop_
_entity.id
_entity.type
_entity.pdbx_description
1 polymer ?
#
loop_
_entity_poly.entity_id
_entity_poly.type
_entity_poly.pdbx_seq_one_letter_code
_entity_poly.pdbx_strand_id
1 'polypeptide(L)'
;MYISIASVTVITLAWFFVVMVSARLRQTPAQTVLDIEEAVEFIADNLPKEVSMRVTHDEVRLLLRWQITYFRKRGVASYGGIDAEAEAAASRNKTVIAHEDDLLDELISRSQKSSLGLEVVDIVCVVDLGIQFLENIGAIGNQISEINDG
;
A
#
# COMPACT_ATOMS: atom_id res chain seq x y z
N MET A 1 0.13 54.06 -10.58
CA MET A 1 0.07 53.05 -11.66
C MET A 1 1.06 51.91 -11.47
N TYR A 2 2.36 52.19 -11.28
CA TYR A 2 3.39 51.15 -11.04
C TYR A 2 3.14 50.27 -9.80
N ILE A 3 2.73 50.86 -8.67
CA ILE A 3 2.39 50.10 -7.44
C ILE A 3 1.27 49.09 -7.71
N SER A 4 0.26 49.47 -8.48
CA SER A 4 -0.90 48.61 -8.77
C SER A 4 -0.49 47.42 -9.63
N ILE A 5 0.36 47.66 -10.64
CA ILE A 5 0.88 46.60 -11.53
C ILE A 5 1.79 45.63 -10.75
N ALA A 6 2.67 46.16 -9.90
CA ALA A 6 3.53 45.33 -9.06
C ALA A 6 2.73 44.46 -8.09
N SER A 7 1.71 45.05 -7.45
CA SER A 7 0.84 44.34 -6.51
C SER A 7 0.05 43.21 -7.19
N VAL A 8 -0.56 43.48 -8.34
CA VAL A 8 -1.29 42.44 -9.11
C VAL A 8 -0.35 41.31 -9.53
N THR A 9 0.86 41.64 -10.00
CA THR A 9 1.86 40.64 -10.40
C THR A 9 2.23 39.71 -9.25
N VAL A 10 2.53 40.27 -8.07
CA VAL A 10 2.90 39.47 -6.89
C VAL A 10 1.75 38.56 -6.44
N ILE A 11 0.51 39.07 -6.46
CA ILE A 11 -0.67 38.29 -6.08
C ILE A 11 -0.89 37.12 -7.05
N THR A 12 -0.77 37.35 -8.36
CA THR A 12 -0.94 36.28 -9.35
C THR A 12 0.13 35.18 -9.24
N LEU A 13 1.40 35.56 -9.04
CA LEU A 13 2.49 34.61 -8.81
C LEU A 13 2.27 33.82 -7.52
N ALA A 14 1.94 34.49 -6.42
CA ALA A 14 1.65 33.83 -5.16
C ALA A 14 0.50 32.82 -5.30
N TRP A 15 -0.59 33.21 -5.94
CA TRP A 15 -1.72 32.32 -6.19
C TRP A 15 -1.32 31.13 -7.08
N PHE A 16 -0.54 31.35 -8.13
CA PHE A 16 -0.03 30.29 -8.99
C PHE A 16 0.81 29.26 -8.20
N PHE A 17 1.74 29.73 -7.35
CA PHE A 17 2.53 28.84 -6.49
C PHE A 17 1.64 28.08 -5.49
N VAL A 18 0.68 28.76 -4.87
CA VAL A 18 -0.26 28.11 -3.93
C VAL A 18 -1.12 27.06 -4.63
N VAL A 19 -1.61 27.33 -5.85
CA VAL A 19 -2.39 26.38 -6.64
C VAL A 19 -1.53 25.20 -7.08
N MET A 20 -0.29 25.44 -7.53
CA MET A 20 0.65 24.40 -7.93
C MET A 20 1.03 23.48 -6.75
N VAL A 21 1.31 24.07 -5.58
CA VAL A 21 1.62 23.33 -4.35
C VAL A 21 0.38 22.61 -3.82
N SER A 22 -0.80 23.24 -3.86
CA SER A 22 -2.06 22.61 -3.45
C SER A 22 -2.48 21.50 -4.40
N ALA A 23 -2.19 21.60 -5.70
CA ALA A 23 -2.41 20.53 -6.67
C ALA A 23 -1.49 19.34 -6.39
N ARG A 24 -0.22 19.60 -6.00
CA ARG A 24 0.70 18.54 -5.54
C ARG A 24 0.20 17.87 -4.25
N LEU A 25 -0.31 18.64 -3.29
CA LEU A 25 -0.82 18.09 -2.02
C LEU A 25 -2.16 17.35 -2.19
N ARG A 26 -3.03 17.78 -3.11
CA ARG A 26 -4.25 17.02 -3.47
C ARG A 26 -3.96 15.73 -4.22
N GLN A 27 -2.79 15.62 -4.84
CA GLN A 27 -2.34 14.38 -5.48
C GLN A 27 -1.69 13.40 -4.50
N THR A 28 -1.50 13.76 -3.23
CA THR A 28 -1.22 12.78 -2.18
C THR A 28 -2.55 12.15 -1.81
N PRO A 29 -2.86 10.92 -2.28
CA PRO A 29 -4.08 10.24 -1.86
C PRO A 29 -4.06 10.13 -0.34
N ALA A 30 -5.23 10.12 0.31
CA ALA A 30 -5.34 9.93 1.75
C ALA A 30 -4.35 8.84 2.18
N GLN A 31 -3.29 9.24 2.90
CA GLN A 31 -2.21 8.34 3.22
C GLN A 31 -2.70 7.51 4.40
N THR A 32 -3.47 6.46 4.10
CA THR A 32 -3.91 5.52 5.12
C THR A 32 -2.67 4.82 5.65
N VAL A 33 -2.39 5.02 6.93
CA VAL A 33 -1.22 4.47 7.61
C VAL A 33 -1.59 3.07 8.07
N LEU A 34 -0.88 2.07 7.55
CA LEU A 34 -0.96 0.70 8.04
C LEU A 34 -0.12 0.57 9.32
N ASP A 35 -0.76 0.35 10.46
CA ASP A 35 -0.08 -0.11 11.68
C ASP A 35 0.07 -1.64 11.62
N ILE A 36 1.32 -2.11 11.66
CA ILE A 36 1.65 -3.54 11.57
C ILE A 36 1.13 -4.28 12.80
N GLU A 37 1.20 -3.69 13.99
CA GLU A 37 0.78 -4.38 15.22
C GLU A 37 -0.75 -4.48 15.28
N GLU A 38 -1.47 -3.42 14.89
CA GLU A 38 -2.94 -3.44 14.79
C GLU A 38 -3.42 -4.47 13.75
N ALA A 39 -2.75 -4.55 12.60
CA ALA A 39 -3.06 -5.54 11.58
C ALA A 39 -2.81 -6.98 12.06
N VAL A 40 -1.74 -7.21 12.82
CA VAL A 40 -1.43 -8.54 13.38
C VAL A 40 -2.48 -8.96 14.40
N GLU A 41 -2.95 -8.05 15.25
CA GLU A 41 -4.03 -8.31 16.21
C GLU A 41 -5.34 -8.65 15.48
N PHE A 42 -5.70 -7.84 14.48
CA PHE A 42 -6.89 -8.09 13.65
C PHE A 42 -6.84 -9.45 12.95
N ILE A 43 -5.70 -9.81 12.33
CA ILE A 43 -5.55 -11.10 11.65
C ILE A 43 -5.63 -12.24 12.67
N ALA A 44 -4.97 -12.13 13.82
CA ALA A 44 -5.00 -13.15 14.85
C ALA A 44 -6.42 -13.42 15.38
N ASP A 45 -7.22 -12.37 15.54
CA ASP A 45 -8.60 -12.47 16.04
C ASP A 45 -9.59 -13.05 15.00
N ASN A 46 -9.30 -12.88 13.72
CA ASN A 46 -10.17 -13.32 12.62
C ASN A 46 -9.70 -14.62 11.94
N LEU A 47 -8.57 -15.19 12.37
CA LEU A 47 -8.05 -16.44 11.82
C LEU A 47 -8.96 -17.63 12.15
N PRO A 48 -9.18 -18.55 11.19
CA PRO A 48 -9.86 -19.82 11.46
C PRO A 48 -9.14 -20.60 12.58
N LYS A 49 -9.90 -21.26 13.44
CA LYS A 49 -9.35 -21.99 14.59
C LYS A 49 -8.31 -23.04 14.19
N GLU A 50 -8.46 -23.65 13.01
CA GLU A 50 -7.49 -24.63 12.51
C GLU A 50 -6.13 -24.00 12.17
N VAL A 51 -6.12 -22.75 11.70
CA VAL A 51 -4.93 -22.01 11.26
C VAL A 51 -4.30 -21.26 12.43
N SER A 52 -5.11 -20.66 13.31
CA SER A 52 -4.66 -19.94 14.51
C SER A 52 -3.82 -20.82 15.46
N MET A 53 -4.04 -22.14 15.45
CA MET A 53 -3.23 -23.09 16.23
C MET A 53 -1.85 -23.39 15.62
N ARG A 54 -1.66 -23.12 14.32
CA ARG A 54 -0.43 -23.43 13.58
C ARG A 54 0.43 -22.19 13.32
N VAL A 55 -0.19 -21.02 13.20
CA VAL A 55 0.48 -19.77 12.84
C VAL A 55 0.73 -18.92 14.08
N THR A 56 1.98 -18.51 14.28
CA THR A 56 2.40 -17.62 15.37
C THR A 56 2.24 -16.15 14.96
N HIS A 57 1.98 -15.25 15.93
CA HIS A 57 1.96 -13.79 15.69
C HIS A 57 3.23 -13.27 14.98
N ASP A 58 4.40 -13.85 15.29
CA ASP A 58 5.67 -13.52 14.63
C ASP A 58 5.67 -13.86 13.14
N GLU A 59 5.02 -14.97 12.76
CA GLU A 59 4.92 -15.43 11.37
C GLU A 59 3.92 -14.57 10.60
N VAL A 60 2.78 -14.20 11.21
CA VAL A 60 1.83 -13.22 10.64
C VAL A 60 2.54 -11.90 10.37
N ARG A 61 3.30 -11.40 11.35
CA ARG A 61 4.06 -10.15 11.22
C ARG A 61 5.10 -10.22 10.12
N LEU A 62 5.77 -11.36 9.95
CA LEU A 62 6.76 -11.57 8.89
C LEU A 62 6.11 -11.59 7.51
N LEU A 63 4.99 -12.31 7.36
CA LEU A 63 4.20 -12.36 6.12
C LEU A 63 3.73 -10.96 5.73
N LEU A 64 3.15 -10.20 6.68
CA LEU A 64 2.69 -8.84 6.43
C LEU A 64 3.83 -7.91 5.99
N ARG A 65 5.02 -8.03 6.61
CA ARG A 65 6.21 -7.29 6.17
C ARG A 65 6.62 -7.63 4.75
N TRP A 66 6.52 -8.90 4.35
CA TRP A 66 6.83 -9.31 2.97
C TRP A 66 5.81 -8.78 1.98
N GLN A 67 4.53 -8.78 2.34
CA GLN A 67 3.46 -8.17 1.54
C GLN A 67 3.68 -6.66 1.36
N ILE A 68 3.97 -5.91 2.42
CA ILE A 68 4.26 -4.47 2.30
C ILE A 68 5.51 -4.23 1.44
N THR A 69 6.53 -5.08 1.59
CA THR A 69 7.74 -5.02 0.76
C THR A 69 7.42 -5.26 -0.72
N TYR A 70 6.49 -6.17 -1.02
CA TYR A 70 6.00 -6.39 -2.38
C TYR A 70 5.30 -5.15 -2.93
N PHE A 71 4.37 -4.56 -2.16
CA PHE A 71 3.69 -3.33 -2.55
C PHE A 71 4.64 -2.14 -2.73
N ARG A 72 5.68 -2.02 -1.89
CA ARG A 72 6.74 -1.03 -2.05
C ARG A 72 7.47 -1.17 -3.38
N LYS A 73 7.89 -2.39 -3.74
CA LYS A 73 8.59 -2.64 -5.02
C LYS A 73 7.74 -2.28 -6.23
N ARG A 74 6.43 -2.42 -6.10
CA ARG A 74 5.46 -2.07 -7.15
C ARG A 74 5.10 -0.58 -7.15
N GLY A 75 5.45 0.17 -6.11
CA GLY A 75 5.18 1.60 -5.98
C GLY A 75 3.81 1.94 -5.38
N VAL A 76 3.12 0.96 -4.78
CA VAL A 76 1.78 1.11 -4.19
C VAL A 76 1.84 1.48 -2.71
N ALA A 77 2.94 1.12 -2.03
CA ALA A 77 3.14 1.41 -0.61
C ALA A 77 4.50 2.06 -0.36
N SER A 78 4.62 2.74 0.78
CA SER A 78 5.88 3.25 1.31
C SER A 78 5.87 3.06 2.82
N TYR A 79 7.05 2.84 3.44
CA TYR A 79 7.17 2.83 4.91
C TYR A 79 7.03 4.25 5.53
N GLY A 80 6.68 5.26 4.73
CA GLY A 80 6.62 6.65 5.16
C GLY A 80 7.99 7.34 5.07
N GLY A 81 7.96 8.68 5.10
CA GLY A 81 9.17 9.50 4.92
C GLY A 81 9.67 9.56 3.47
N ILE A 82 10.97 9.82 3.29
CA ILE A 82 11.62 9.91 1.98
C ILE A 82 12.00 8.50 1.55
N ASP A 83 11.15 7.86 0.76
CA ASP A 83 11.32 6.49 0.28
C ASP A 83 11.63 6.49 -1.23
N ALA A 84 12.91 6.67 -1.56
CA ALA A 84 13.36 6.82 -2.94
C ALA A 84 13.05 5.60 -3.81
N GLU A 85 12.99 4.40 -3.22
CA GLU A 85 12.62 3.17 -3.95
C GLU A 85 11.13 3.16 -4.31
N ALA A 86 10.26 3.51 -3.36
CA ALA A 86 8.83 3.63 -3.60
C ALA A 86 8.52 4.76 -4.60
N GLU A 87 9.18 5.91 -4.47
CA GLU A 87 8.98 7.06 -5.36
C GLU A 87 9.44 6.76 -6.80
N ALA A 88 10.57 6.04 -6.96
CA ALA A 88 11.04 5.59 -8.26
C ALA A 88 10.14 4.50 -8.86
N ALA A 89 9.54 3.63 -8.05
CA ALA A 89 8.57 2.63 -8.53
C ALA A 89 7.24 3.29 -8.94
N ALA A 90 6.70 4.19 -8.12
CA ALA A 90 5.48 4.95 -8.40
C ALA A 90 5.61 5.84 -9.64
N SER A 91 6.76 6.49 -9.82
CA SER A 91 7.02 7.34 -10.99
C SER A 91 7.15 6.55 -12.30
N ARG A 92 7.56 5.28 -12.23
CA ARG A 92 7.67 4.40 -13.42
C ARG A 92 6.33 3.82 -13.84
N ASN A 93 5.44 3.53 -12.89
CA ASN A 93 4.17 2.84 -13.15
C ASN A 93 2.99 3.77 -12.90
N LYS A 94 2.47 4.39 -13.98
CA LYS A 94 1.31 5.30 -13.91
C LYS A 94 0.01 4.57 -13.48
N THR A 95 -0.05 3.26 -13.70
CA THR A 95 -1.09 2.35 -13.21
C THR A 95 -0.40 1.07 -12.78
N VAL A 96 -0.49 0.73 -11.49
CA VAL A 96 0.08 -0.50 -10.95
C VAL A 96 -1.06 -1.49 -10.75
N ILE A 97 -1.11 -2.52 -11.59
CA ILE A 97 -1.99 -3.67 -11.37
C ILE A 97 -1.19 -4.66 -10.53
N ALA A 98 -1.59 -4.85 -9.28
CA ALA A 98 -1.07 -5.91 -8.43
C ALA A 98 -2.16 -6.97 -8.34
N HIS A 99 -1.94 -8.11 -9.02
CA HIS A 99 -2.79 -9.28 -8.82
C HIS A 99 -2.45 -9.94 -7.48
N GLU A 100 -3.49 -10.35 -6.77
CA GLU A 100 -3.38 -11.08 -5.51
C GLU A 100 -2.66 -12.41 -5.71
N ASP A 101 -2.92 -13.09 -6.84
CA ASP A 101 -2.26 -14.35 -7.22
C ASP A 101 -0.73 -14.20 -7.34
N ASP A 102 -0.25 -13.10 -7.95
CA ASP A 102 1.20 -12.83 -8.06
C ASP A 102 1.85 -12.60 -6.68
N LEU A 103 1.11 -11.99 -5.76
CA LEU A 103 1.56 -11.78 -4.38
C LEU A 103 1.65 -13.11 -3.64
N LEU A 104 0.64 -13.97 -3.78
CA LEU A 104 0.61 -15.30 -3.17
C LEU A 104 1.77 -16.16 -3.67
N ASP A 105 2.03 -16.20 -4.98
CA ASP A 105 3.14 -16.96 -5.57
C ASP A 105 4.52 -16.51 -5.02
N GLU A 106 4.75 -15.20 -4.91
CA GLU A 106 5.99 -14.66 -4.32
C GLU A 106 6.12 -15.00 -2.84
N LEU A 107 5.02 -14.92 -2.07
CA LEU A 107 5.00 -15.25 -0.64
C LEU A 107 5.23 -16.75 -0.40
N ILE A 108 4.63 -17.63 -1.20
CA ILE A 108 4.85 -19.08 -1.16
C ILE A 108 6.32 -19.39 -1.49
N SER A 109 6.87 -18.79 -2.55
CA SER A 109 8.28 -18.97 -2.94
C SER A 109 9.24 -18.51 -1.84
N ARG A 110 8.93 -17.39 -1.16
CA ARG A 110 9.72 -16.89 -0.02
C ARG A 110 9.60 -17.77 1.22
N SER A 111 8.39 -18.21 1.56
CA SER A 111 8.15 -19.10 2.70
C SER A 111 8.98 -20.38 2.60
N GLN A 112 8.98 -21.00 1.41
CA GLN A 112 9.79 -22.19 1.13
C GLN A 112 11.30 -21.95 1.30
N LYS A 113 11.79 -20.78 0.89
CA LYS A 113 13.22 -20.42 1.05
C LYS A 113 13.60 -20.12 2.50
N SER A 114 12.68 -19.58 3.28
CA SER A 114 12.88 -19.28 4.70
C SER A 114 12.58 -20.47 5.62
N SER A 115 12.14 -21.61 5.08
CA SER A 115 11.78 -22.82 5.83
C SER A 115 10.74 -22.57 6.93
N LEU A 116 9.83 -21.62 6.71
CA LEU A 116 8.63 -21.49 7.54
C LEU A 116 7.78 -22.74 7.31
N GLY A 117 7.45 -23.47 8.36
CA GLY A 117 6.64 -24.69 8.29
C GLY A 117 5.17 -24.44 7.98
N LEU A 118 4.85 -23.33 7.31
CA LEU A 118 3.51 -22.86 7.00
C LEU A 118 2.95 -23.58 5.78
N GLU A 119 1.69 -23.99 5.84
CA GLU A 119 0.99 -24.54 4.69
C GLU A 119 0.51 -23.40 3.76
N VAL A 120 0.29 -23.72 2.48
CA VAL A 120 -0.23 -22.76 1.50
C VAL A 120 -1.56 -22.15 1.97
N VAL A 121 -2.44 -22.96 2.57
CA VAL A 121 -3.72 -22.49 3.12
C VAL A 121 -3.56 -21.46 4.24
N ASP A 122 -2.51 -21.61 5.06
CA ASP A 122 -2.23 -20.70 6.16
C ASP A 122 -1.77 -19.33 5.61
N ILE A 123 -0.94 -19.33 4.56
CA ILE A 123 -0.49 -18.12 3.86
C ILE A 123 -1.65 -17.38 3.21
N VAL A 124 -2.51 -18.11 2.49
CA VAL A 124 -3.71 -17.53 1.84
C VAL A 124 -4.62 -16.88 2.87
N CYS A 125 -4.95 -17.57 3.97
CA CYS A 125 -5.80 -17.01 5.02
C CYS A 125 -5.23 -15.70 5.61
N VAL A 126 -3.91 -15.63 5.83
CA VAL A 126 -3.26 -14.42 6.36
C VAL A 126 -3.30 -13.28 5.35
N VAL A 127 -3.09 -13.56 4.06
CA VAL A 127 -3.11 -12.55 2.99
C VAL A 127 -4.52 -12.00 2.78
N ASP A 128 -5.53 -12.87 2.71
CA ASP A 128 -6.94 -12.49 2.58
C ASP A 128 -7.38 -11.56 3.73
N LEU A 129 -7.02 -11.91 4.96
CA LEU A 129 -7.31 -11.09 6.14
C LEU A 129 -6.54 -9.76 6.13
N GLY A 130 -5.30 -9.76 5.64
CA GLY A 130 -4.51 -8.54 5.44
C GLY A 130 -5.14 -7.60 4.40
N ILE A 131 -5.69 -8.14 3.32
CA ILE A 131 -6.42 -7.37 2.30
C ILE A 131 -7.72 -6.82 2.89
N GLN A 132 -8.49 -7.62 3.63
CA GLN A 132 -9.69 -7.16 4.33
C GLN A 132 -9.39 -6.04 5.34
N PHE A 133 -8.26 -6.13 6.06
CA PHE A 133 -7.82 -5.06 6.95
C PHE A 133 -7.56 -3.76 6.16
N LEU A 134 -6.85 -3.86 5.03
CA LEU A 134 -6.59 -2.73 4.13
C LEU A 134 -7.88 -2.13 3.55
N GLU A 135 -8.89 -2.94 3.25
CA GLU A 135 -10.22 -2.47 2.84
C GLU A 135 -10.94 -1.75 3.99
N ASN A 136 -10.92 -2.31 5.20
CA ASN A 136 -11.55 -1.70 6.38
C ASN A 136 -10.99 -0.32 6.73
N ILE A 137 -9.68 -0.12 6.59
CA ILE A 137 -9.04 1.17 6.79
C ILE A 137 -9.15 2.09 5.56
N GLY A 138 -9.80 1.63 4.49
CA GLY A 138 -10.00 2.38 3.25
C GLY A 138 -8.72 2.61 2.43
N ALA A 139 -7.68 1.79 2.65
CA ALA A 139 -6.43 1.83 1.89
C ALA A 139 -6.59 1.26 0.47
N ILE A 140 -7.57 0.36 0.27
CA ILE A 140 -7.91 -0.23 -1.03
C ILE A 140 -9.35 0.19 -1.40
N GLY A 141 -9.53 0.66 -2.64
CA GLY A 141 -10.84 1.00 -3.20
C GLY A 141 -11.40 -0.12 -4.08
N ASN A 142 -12.61 0.06 -4.62
CA ASN A 142 -13.26 -0.94 -5.47
C ASN A 142 -12.34 -1.48 -6.57
N GLN A 143 -12.37 -2.80 -6.75
CA GLN A 143 -11.68 -3.48 -7.85
C GLN A 143 -12.06 -2.82 -9.18
N ILE A 144 -11.05 -2.40 -9.93
CA ILE A 144 -11.25 -1.89 -11.28
C ILE A 144 -11.51 -3.12 -12.15
N SER A 145 -12.77 -3.34 -12.53
CA SER A 145 -13.09 -4.35 -13.54
C SER A 145 -12.28 -4.01 -14.79
N GLU A 146 -11.47 -4.96 -15.22
CA GLU A 146 -10.58 -4.85 -16.37
C GLU A 146 -11.32 -4.17 -17.52
N ILE A 147 -10.88 -2.96 -17.88
CA ILE A 147 -11.37 -2.26 -19.07
C ILE A 147 -10.93 -3.12 -20.24
N ASN A 148 -11.87 -3.89 -20.78
CA ASN A 148 -11.75 -4.63 -22.02
C ASN A 148 -11.56 -3.63 -23.17
N ASP A 149 -10.32 -3.17 -23.35
CA ASP A 149 -9.90 -2.41 -24.52
C ASP A 149 -9.71 -3.42 -25.68
N GLY A 150 -10.80 -3.61 -26.43
CA GLY A 150 -10.82 -4.34 -27.71
C GLY A 150 -10.19 -3.57 -28.86
#